data_AF-A0A7C2Q939-F1
#
_entry.id   AF-A0A7C2Q939-F1
#
_cell.length_a   1.000
_cell.length_b   1.000
_cell.length_c   1.000
_cell.angle_alpha   90.00
_cell.angle_beta   90.00
_cell.angle_gamma   90.00
#
_symmetry.space_group_name_H-M   'P 1'
#
loop_
_entity.id
_entity.type
_entity.pdbx_description
1 polymer ?
#
loop_
_entity_poly.entity_id
_entity_poly.type
_entity_poly.pdbx_seq_one_letter_code
_entity_poly.pdbx_strand_id
1 'polypeptide(L)'
;IVSLSHRTLVYKGLMVSSQLGRFYPDLQNRSFTTSFAIFHQRYSTNTLPNWMLAQPFRMLAHNGEINTLQGNRNWMRAREADLRESVWGEEAELLSPILWEEGSDSANLDNALELLVLSGRSVLHALLMLVPEAYEGIPDLDEDVRAFYEYHECLMEPWDGPAALCFSDGRIVGAALDRNGLRPARYLVTEDGLVLVASEVGILPISEHRIVEKGRLGPGMILAVDTTRGALLRNAEIKRMLATRRPYARWVRAHLVRGPGQENGELARDDGDGRESDASVRRQRAFGYTIEDLDVLLKPMVFEGKEPTGSMGDDTPLSVLSQKPRLLYTYFKQRFAQVTNPPIDPLRERLVMSLSTLIGARGHWLEESPAACRLIKLRSPILDEASLAWVLRQCDGRWRRLDAVFPVSDGPSGLRPAVRRLCEEAERAVREGASLLLLSDRAVDAERAPIPMLLAVGAVHHHLIRCGLRLRASVIAESGEPREEHHFACLLGYGASAIHPYLAMETAQAMARERGVDPLEALRNYVRTLEKGLLKIMSKMGISVLLSYQGAQIFEAIGLARDLVEECFTGTPSRIGGVSYEGVAQDVLRLHEAAFRTAALRLEDHGFYRFRRQGEQHA
;
A
#
# COMPACT_ATOMS: atom_id res chain seq x y z
N ILE A 1 26.66 12.61 -8.40
CA ILE A 1 26.70 14.09 -8.44
C ILE A 1 25.82 14.61 -7.30
N VAL A 2 26.34 15.50 -6.45
CA VAL A 2 25.61 16.00 -5.26
C VAL A 2 24.56 17.04 -5.65
N SER A 3 24.96 18.03 -6.44
CA SER A 3 24.10 19.06 -7.03
C SER A 3 24.71 19.50 -8.37
N LEU A 4 23.86 19.83 -9.35
CA LEU A 4 24.27 20.44 -10.62
C LEU A 4 23.18 21.43 -11.03
N SER A 5 23.30 22.66 -10.55
CA SER A 5 22.27 23.69 -10.69
C SER A 5 22.91 25.07 -10.68
N HIS A 6 22.29 26.03 -11.36
CA HIS A 6 22.66 27.44 -11.28
C HIS A 6 22.00 28.17 -10.11
N ARG A 7 21.10 27.49 -9.37
CA ARG A 7 20.33 28.07 -8.25
C ARG A 7 20.71 27.48 -6.90
N THR A 8 21.10 26.21 -6.88
CA THR A 8 21.34 25.47 -5.64
C THR A 8 22.69 24.78 -5.68
N LEU A 9 23.37 24.76 -4.54
CA LEU A 9 24.66 24.11 -4.35
C LEU A 9 24.65 23.40 -3.01
N VAL A 10 25.07 22.12 -2.98
CA VAL A 10 25.03 21.29 -1.78
C VAL A 10 26.45 20.87 -1.38
N TYR A 11 26.86 21.30 -0.19
CA TYR A 11 28.05 20.82 0.49
C TYR A 11 27.66 19.79 1.55
N LYS A 12 28.07 18.53 1.33
CA LYS A 12 27.78 17.42 2.25
C LYS A 12 28.97 16.48 2.38
N GLY A 13 28.96 15.63 3.41
CA GLY A 13 29.95 14.57 3.54
C GLY A 13 29.91 13.87 4.88
N LEU A 14 30.88 12.98 5.10
CA LEU A 14 30.98 12.14 6.28
C LEU A 14 31.83 12.81 7.36
N MET A 15 31.23 13.75 8.07
CA MET A 15 31.89 14.48 9.16
C MET A 15 30.88 14.86 10.22
N VAL A 16 31.36 15.18 11.43
CA VAL A 16 30.50 15.82 12.43
C VAL A 16 30.14 17.23 11.95
N SER A 17 28.93 17.68 12.25
CA SER A 17 28.38 18.94 11.73
C SER A 17 29.26 20.16 12.04
N SER A 18 29.92 20.18 13.21
CA SER A 18 30.84 21.26 13.61
C SER A 18 32.11 21.37 12.75
N GLN A 19 32.44 20.34 11.96
CA GLN A 19 33.62 20.33 11.08
C GLN A 19 33.31 20.81 9.66
N LEU A 20 32.04 20.97 9.28
CA LEU A 20 31.64 21.25 7.90
C LEU A 20 32.37 22.46 7.29
N GLY A 21 32.39 23.59 8.00
CA GLY A 21 33.09 24.79 7.54
C GLY A 21 34.62 24.67 7.50
N ARG A 22 35.21 23.78 8.30
CA ARG A 22 36.66 23.50 8.26
C ARG A 22 37.02 22.60 7.08
N PHE A 23 36.15 21.65 6.76
CA PHE A 23 36.34 20.72 5.65
C PHE A 23 36.11 21.40 4.29
N TYR A 24 35.14 22.32 4.22
CA TYR A 24 34.85 23.14 3.03
C TYR A 24 35.13 24.63 3.31
N PRO A 25 36.36 25.12 3.09
CA PRO A 25 36.74 26.51 3.36
C PRO A 25 35.89 27.54 2.60
N ASP A 26 35.30 27.15 1.47
CA ASP A 26 34.38 28.00 0.69
C ASP A 26 33.21 28.51 1.54
N LEU A 27 32.71 27.70 2.48
CA LEU A 27 31.62 28.09 3.39
C LEU A 27 32.05 29.13 4.44
N GLN A 28 33.34 29.34 4.63
CA GLN A 28 33.88 30.39 5.51
C GLN A 28 34.18 31.68 4.74
N ASN A 29 34.12 31.64 3.41
CA ASN A 29 34.37 32.81 2.58
C ASN A 29 33.19 33.78 2.66
N ARG A 30 33.47 35.06 2.96
CA ARG A 30 32.45 36.12 3.04
C ARG A 30 31.72 36.38 1.71
N SER A 31 32.32 36.00 0.58
CA SER A 31 31.68 36.05 -0.73
C SER A 31 30.60 34.97 -0.91
N PHE A 32 30.58 33.95 -0.06
CA PHE A 32 29.55 32.91 -0.08
C PHE A 32 28.29 33.43 0.61
N THR A 33 27.43 34.09 -0.17
CA THR A 33 26.15 34.65 0.30
C THR A 33 24.98 33.84 -0.24
N THR A 34 23.88 33.80 0.50
CA THR A 34 22.66 33.07 0.11
C THR A 34 21.42 33.70 0.73
N SER A 35 20.27 33.56 0.08
CA SER A 35 18.96 33.93 0.63
C SER A 35 18.34 32.82 1.49
N PHE A 36 18.85 31.58 1.40
CA PHE A 36 18.36 30.45 2.19
C PHE A 36 19.45 29.40 2.45
N ALA A 37 19.23 28.58 3.48
CA ALA A 37 20.09 27.44 3.77
C ALA A 37 19.24 26.26 4.29
N ILE A 38 19.58 25.05 3.86
CA ILE A 38 19.06 23.79 4.41
C ILE A 38 20.25 23.02 4.97
N PHE A 39 20.14 22.59 6.22
CA PHE A 39 21.15 21.77 6.88
C PHE A 39 20.52 20.48 7.38
N HIS A 40 21.34 19.44 7.49
CA HIS A 40 20.89 18.13 7.95
C HIS A 40 22.04 17.38 8.63
N GLN A 41 21.73 16.64 9.70
CA GLN A 41 22.63 15.69 10.31
C GLN A 41 21.93 14.33 10.41
N ARG A 42 22.54 13.30 9.80
CA ARG A 42 21.94 11.96 9.72
C ARG A 42 22.44 11.07 10.85
N TYR A 43 21.53 10.29 11.43
CA TYR A 43 21.87 9.10 12.20
C TYR A 43 21.65 7.86 11.33
N SER A 44 22.62 6.94 11.29
CA SER A 44 22.58 5.75 10.43
C SER A 44 22.60 4.50 11.31
N THR A 45 21.78 3.50 10.96
CA THR A 45 21.87 2.15 11.54
C THR A 45 23.04 1.35 10.96
N ASN A 46 23.64 1.81 9.85
CA ASN A 46 24.82 1.20 9.24
C ASN A 46 26.11 1.79 9.81
N THR A 47 27.09 0.93 10.11
CA THR A 47 28.45 1.31 10.52
C THR A 47 29.36 1.69 9.35
N LEU A 48 29.05 1.22 8.14
CA LEU A 48 29.80 1.55 6.93
C LEU A 48 29.32 2.89 6.39
N PRO A 49 30.20 3.91 6.36
CA PRO A 49 29.77 5.25 6.02
C PRO A 49 29.78 5.41 4.50
N ASN A 50 28.71 5.98 3.93
CA ASN A 50 28.56 6.20 2.50
C ASN A 50 28.31 7.70 2.23
N TRP A 51 29.27 8.36 1.58
CA TRP A 51 29.21 9.78 1.22
C TRP A 51 27.96 10.14 0.41
N MET A 52 27.49 9.23 -0.45
CA MET A 52 26.35 9.48 -1.34
C MET A 52 25.04 9.63 -0.55
N LEU A 53 24.93 8.95 0.60
CA LEU A 53 23.76 8.93 1.47
C LEU A 53 23.75 10.06 2.51
N ALA A 54 24.80 10.89 2.58
CA ALA A 54 24.74 12.13 3.32
C ALA A 54 23.67 13.05 2.71
N GLN A 55 23.09 13.93 3.53
CA GLN A 55 22.06 14.88 3.13
C GLN A 55 22.53 16.32 3.39
N PRO A 56 21.95 17.34 2.73
CA PRO A 56 20.78 17.32 1.84
C PRO A 56 20.95 16.54 0.52
N PHE A 57 19.83 16.11 -0.07
CA PHE A 57 19.76 15.71 -1.47
C PHE A 57 19.49 16.94 -2.37
N ARG A 58 19.01 16.75 -3.61
CA ARG A 58 18.99 17.83 -4.61
C ARG A 58 17.93 18.88 -4.30
N MET A 59 16.75 18.44 -3.86
CA MET A 59 15.64 19.30 -3.48
C MET A 59 15.20 19.11 -2.04
N LEU A 60 15.66 18.06 -1.35
CA LEU A 60 15.08 17.63 -0.08
C LEU A 60 16.13 17.23 0.98
N ALA A 61 15.82 17.54 2.23
CA ALA A 61 16.40 16.94 3.41
C ALA A 61 15.28 16.35 4.28
N HIS A 62 15.51 15.16 4.83
CA HIS A 62 14.52 14.34 5.49
C HIS A 62 15.04 13.82 6.82
N ASN A 63 14.38 14.25 7.89
CA ASN A 63 14.50 13.63 9.20
C ASN A 63 13.33 12.67 9.40
N GLY A 64 13.58 11.37 9.32
CA GLY A 64 12.49 10.39 9.35
C GLY A 64 12.82 9.09 8.63
N GLU A 65 11.78 8.32 8.32
CA GLU A 65 11.85 7.06 7.57
C GLU A 65 10.56 6.86 6.78
N ILE A 66 10.67 6.52 5.49
CA ILE A 66 9.51 6.17 4.65
C ILE A 66 9.21 4.67 4.78
N ASN A 67 8.16 4.34 5.53
CA ASN A 67 7.80 2.94 5.85
C ASN A 67 7.03 2.22 4.73
N THR A 68 6.67 2.95 3.67
CA THR A 68 5.97 2.45 2.48
C THR A 68 6.88 2.31 1.25
N LEU A 69 8.20 2.46 1.43
CA LEU A 69 9.18 2.60 0.33
C LEU A 69 9.06 1.53 -0.77
N GLN A 70 8.89 0.26 -0.43
CA GLN A 70 8.82 -0.81 -1.43
C GLN A 70 7.59 -0.66 -2.33
N GLY A 71 6.45 -0.25 -1.78
CA GLY A 71 5.24 0.04 -2.55
C GLY A 71 5.46 1.23 -3.47
N ASN A 72 5.99 2.32 -2.92
CA ASN A 72 6.33 3.52 -3.67
C ASN A 72 7.30 3.23 -4.83
N ARG A 73 8.29 2.35 -4.61
CA ARG A 73 9.21 1.89 -5.67
C ARG A 73 8.48 1.13 -6.77
N ASN A 74 7.63 0.18 -6.41
CA ASN A 74 6.87 -0.62 -7.36
C ASN A 74 5.92 0.25 -8.21
N TRP A 75 5.25 1.20 -7.58
CA TRP A 75 4.34 2.11 -8.26
C TRP A 75 5.05 3.16 -9.11
N MET A 76 6.21 3.67 -8.68
CA MET A 76 7.05 4.51 -9.54
C MET A 76 7.60 3.75 -10.74
N ARG A 77 8.02 2.49 -10.57
CA ARG A 77 8.41 1.61 -11.69
C ARG A 77 7.25 1.40 -12.66
N ALA A 78 6.02 1.22 -12.16
CA ALA A 78 4.83 1.11 -13.01
C ALA A 78 4.53 2.41 -13.80
N ARG A 79 4.95 3.57 -13.29
CA ARG A 79 4.80 4.89 -13.92
C ARG A 79 5.83 5.21 -14.99
N GLU A 80 6.96 4.51 -15.03
CA GLU A 80 8.03 4.74 -16.01
C GLU A 80 7.55 4.53 -17.45
N ALA A 81 6.64 3.56 -17.67
CA ALA A 81 6.08 3.28 -18.98
C ALA A 81 5.30 4.47 -19.59
N ASP A 82 4.70 5.31 -18.74
CA ASP A 82 3.91 6.46 -19.17
C ASP A 82 4.79 7.70 -19.46
N LEU A 83 6.09 7.70 -19.08
CA LEU A 83 6.95 8.89 -19.22
C LEU A 83 7.12 9.34 -20.68
N ARG A 84 7.12 8.43 -21.64
CA ARG A 84 7.24 8.79 -23.07
C ARG A 84 6.04 9.58 -23.59
N GLU A 85 4.86 9.38 -22.99
CA GLU A 85 3.62 10.09 -23.33
C GLU A 85 3.51 11.44 -22.60
N SER A 86 4.59 11.90 -21.96
CA SER A 86 4.63 13.12 -21.14
C SER A 86 5.46 14.26 -21.76
N VAL A 87 5.69 15.32 -20.99
CA VAL A 87 6.58 16.45 -21.34
C VAL A 87 8.00 16.03 -21.73
N TRP A 88 8.44 14.83 -21.31
CA TRP A 88 9.79 14.32 -21.57
C TRP A 88 9.96 13.66 -22.94
N GLY A 89 8.89 13.19 -23.59
CA GLY A 89 8.97 12.53 -24.90
C GLY A 89 10.07 11.45 -24.95
N GLU A 90 10.96 11.52 -25.94
CA GLU A 90 12.09 10.59 -26.10
C GLU A 90 13.14 10.71 -24.98
N GLU A 91 13.27 11.87 -24.32
CA GLU A 91 14.22 12.06 -23.21
C GLU A 91 13.82 11.24 -21.97
N ALA A 92 12.61 10.68 -21.92
CA ALA A 92 12.17 9.77 -20.89
C ALA A 92 13.13 8.60 -20.67
N GLU A 93 13.79 8.11 -21.73
CA GLU A 93 14.78 7.03 -21.63
C GLU A 93 16.00 7.41 -20.77
N LEU A 94 16.35 8.70 -20.70
CA LEU A 94 17.47 9.20 -19.89
C LEU A 94 17.12 9.27 -18.40
N LEU A 95 15.82 9.21 -18.07
CA LEU A 95 15.31 9.32 -16.70
C LEU A 95 15.14 7.95 -16.03
N SER A 96 15.11 6.87 -16.80
CA SER A 96 14.92 5.51 -16.27
C SER A 96 16.24 4.88 -15.81
N PRO A 97 16.28 4.21 -14.63
CA PRO A 97 15.22 4.17 -13.63
C PRO A 97 15.09 5.51 -12.88
N ILE A 98 13.85 5.93 -12.59
CA ILE A 98 13.58 7.20 -11.90
C ILE A 98 14.19 7.19 -10.50
N LEU A 99 14.01 6.07 -9.80
CA LEU A 99 14.47 5.91 -8.43
C LEU A 99 15.83 5.22 -8.41
N TRP A 100 16.76 5.81 -7.67
CA TRP A 100 18.05 5.17 -7.43
C TRP A 100 17.89 3.94 -6.53
N GLU A 101 18.08 2.75 -7.08
CA GLU A 101 17.78 1.47 -6.39
C GLU A 101 18.60 1.25 -5.11
N GLU A 102 19.90 1.59 -5.14
CA GLU A 102 20.79 1.54 -3.97
C GLU A 102 20.69 2.78 -3.07
N GLY A 103 19.87 3.76 -3.46
CA GLY A 103 19.60 4.96 -2.68
C GLY A 103 18.81 4.67 -1.41
N SER A 104 18.94 5.55 -0.42
CA SER A 104 18.08 5.50 0.76
C SER A 104 16.64 5.88 0.41
N ASP A 105 15.71 5.56 1.31
CA ASP A 105 14.31 6.00 1.26
C ASP A 105 14.13 7.50 0.91
N SER A 106 14.93 8.33 1.57
CA SER A 106 14.96 9.79 1.44
C SER A 106 15.50 10.23 0.08
N ALA A 107 16.44 9.47 -0.50
CA ALA A 107 16.98 9.73 -1.84
C ALA A 107 15.92 9.42 -2.90
N ASN A 108 15.16 8.35 -2.72
CA ASN A 108 14.07 7.98 -3.62
C ASN A 108 12.91 8.99 -3.55
N LEU A 109 12.59 9.50 -2.36
CA LEU A 109 11.64 10.60 -2.22
C LEU A 109 12.12 11.88 -2.93
N ASP A 110 13.41 12.21 -2.81
CA ASP A 110 14.04 13.32 -3.54
C ASP A 110 13.97 13.12 -5.06
N ASN A 111 14.22 11.90 -5.57
CA ASN A 111 14.10 11.60 -7.00
C ASN A 111 12.66 11.77 -7.52
N ALA A 112 11.67 11.28 -6.78
CA ALA A 112 10.26 11.45 -7.14
C ALA A 112 9.84 12.93 -7.11
N LEU A 113 10.27 13.67 -6.08
CA LEU A 113 10.01 15.10 -5.96
C LEU A 113 10.65 15.89 -7.11
N GLU A 114 11.93 15.63 -7.39
CA GLU A 114 12.68 16.29 -8.46
C GLU A 114 12.03 16.05 -9.81
N LEU A 115 11.62 14.81 -10.11
CA LEU A 115 10.93 14.50 -11.35
C LEU A 115 9.61 15.27 -11.49
N LEU A 116 8.78 15.31 -10.44
CA LEU A 116 7.52 16.06 -10.46
C LEU A 116 7.74 17.56 -10.69
N VAL A 117 8.76 18.13 -10.06
CA VAL A 117 9.11 19.56 -10.19
C VAL A 117 9.64 19.86 -11.59
N LEU A 118 10.58 19.06 -12.10
CA LEU A 118 11.13 19.22 -13.45
C LEU A 118 10.08 18.98 -14.54
N SER A 119 9.05 18.17 -14.25
CA SER A 119 7.90 17.97 -15.13
C SER A 119 6.87 19.12 -15.10
N GLY A 120 7.10 20.18 -14.32
CA GLY A 120 6.32 21.43 -14.36
C GLY A 120 5.44 21.73 -13.14
N ARG A 121 5.45 20.88 -12.10
CA ARG A 121 4.76 21.20 -10.83
C ARG A 121 5.62 22.13 -9.97
N SER A 122 4.99 22.97 -9.16
CA SER A 122 5.74 23.68 -8.11
C SER A 122 6.18 22.69 -7.03
N VAL A 123 7.28 22.99 -6.32
CA VAL A 123 7.76 22.12 -5.22
C VAL A 123 6.69 21.93 -4.13
N LEU A 124 5.88 22.95 -3.85
CA LEU A 124 4.76 22.86 -2.91
C LEU A 124 3.69 21.87 -3.37
N HIS A 125 3.35 21.90 -4.66
CA HIS A 125 2.36 21.00 -5.25
C HIS A 125 2.87 19.56 -5.25
N ALA A 126 4.09 19.34 -5.76
CA ALA A 126 4.70 18.03 -5.81
C ALA A 126 4.85 17.40 -4.42
N LEU A 127 5.22 18.20 -3.41
CA LEU A 127 5.34 17.72 -2.04
C LEU A 127 4.00 17.33 -1.43
N LEU A 128 2.94 18.15 -1.57
CA LEU A 128 1.60 17.79 -1.07
C LEU A 128 0.94 16.65 -1.85
N MET A 129 1.42 16.34 -3.06
CA MET A 129 1.02 15.15 -3.82
C MET A 129 1.70 13.88 -3.31
N LEU A 130 3.00 13.95 -2.94
CA LEU A 130 3.76 12.80 -2.42
C LEU A 130 3.46 12.54 -0.93
N VAL A 131 3.35 13.59 -0.12
CA VAL A 131 3.16 13.52 1.34
C VAL A 131 1.91 14.33 1.71
N PRO A 132 0.71 13.84 1.36
CA PRO A 132 -0.55 14.54 1.63
C PRO A 132 -0.93 14.51 3.11
N GLU A 133 -1.70 15.51 3.56
CA GLU A 133 -2.29 15.48 4.90
C GLU A 133 -3.38 14.39 5.03
N ALA A 134 -3.70 14.00 6.26
CA ALA A 134 -4.86 13.14 6.53
C ALA A 134 -6.15 13.95 6.45
N TYR A 135 -6.75 14.02 5.26
CA TYR A 135 -7.87 14.90 4.96
C TYR A 135 -9.24 14.23 5.15
N GLU A 136 -9.31 12.90 5.10
CA GLU A 136 -10.55 12.12 5.06
C GLU A 136 -11.39 12.30 6.34
N GLY A 137 -10.73 12.35 7.50
CA GLY A 137 -11.35 12.44 8.81
C GLY A 137 -11.55 13.85 9.36
N ILE A 138 -11.16 14.91 8.62
CA ILE A 138 -11.25 16.31 9.10
C ILE A 138 -12.64 16.87 8.74
N PRO A 139 -13.55 17.17 9.69
CA PRO A 139 -14.92 17.59 9.35
C PRO A 139 -14.98 18.95 8.63
N ASP A 140 -14.23 19.94 9.12
CA ASP A 140 -14.33 21.34 8.67
C ASP A 140 -13.25 21.74 7.65
N LEU A 141 -12.74 20.77 6.88
CA LEU A 141 -11.79 21.05 5.80
C LEU A 141 -12.50 21.73 4.63
N ASP A 142 -11.91 22.83 4.15
CA ASP A 142 -12.33 23.56 2.95
C ASP A 142 -12.57 22.60 1.76
N GLU A 143 -13.70 22.74 1.06
CA GLU A 143 -14.15 21.78 0.03
C GLU A 143 -13.14 21.70 -1.14
N ASP A 144 -12.56 22.83 -1.55
CA ASP A 144 -11.57 22.86 -2.62
C ASP A 144 -10.28 22.16 -2.16
N VAL A 145 -9.87 22.35 -0.90
CA VAL A 145 -8.71 21.66 -0.33
C VAL A 145 -8.95 20.15 -0.22
N ARG A 146 -10.14 19.72 0.21
CA ARG A 146 -10.52 18.30 0.19
C ARG A 146 -10.45 17.74 -1.22
N ALA A 147 -11.05 18.44 -2.19
CA ALA A 147 -11.07 18.00 -3.57
C ALA A 147 -9.66 17.95 -4.20
N PHE A 148 -8.76 18.84 -3.80
CA PHE A 148 -7.35 18.77 -4.17
C PHE A 148 -6.74 17.43 -3.74
N TYR A 149 -6.88 17.02 -2.48
CA TYR A 149 -6.30 15.74 -2.05
C TYR A 149 -7.00 14.53 -2.67
N GLU A 150 -8.32 14.54 -2.79
CA GLU A 150 -9.05 13.46 -3.46
C GLU A 150 -8.63 13.29 -4.92
N TYR A 151 -8.37 14.40 -5.62
CA TYR A 151 -7.82 14.37 -6.97
C TYR A 151 -6.41 13.74 -6.98
N HIS A 152 -5.52 14.14 -6.08
CA HIS A 152 -4.14 13.66 -6.07
C HIS A 152 -3.99 12.21 -5.61
N GLU A 153 -4.89 11.73 -4.74
CA GLU A 153 -5.01 10.31 -4.38
C GLU A 153 -5.30 9.42 -5.62
N CYS A 154 -5.95 9.98 -6.65
CA CYS A 154 -6.17 9.29 -7.92
C CYS A 154 -4.88 9.08 -8.73
N LEU A 155 -3.84 9.89 -8.48
CA LEU A 155 -2.59 9.90 -9.24
C LEU A 155 -1.42 9.26 -8.49
N MET A 156 -1.35 9.45 -7.17
CA MET A 156 -0.19 9.11 -6.35
C MET A 156 -0.63 8.56 -5.00
N GLU A 157 -0.07 7.41 -4.64
CA GLU A 157 -0.11 6.88 -3.29
C GLU A 157 0.79 7.69 -2.34
N PRO A 158 0.38 7.93 -1.09
CA PRO A 158 1.22 8.62 -0.11
C PRO A 158 2.55 7.91 0.14
N TRP A 159 3.63 8.68 0.19
CA TRP A 159 4.93 8.25 0.72
C TRP A 159 4.89 8.41 2.24
N ASP A 160 4.29 7.41 2.91
CA ASP A 160 4.02 7.44 4.34
C ASP A 160 5.23 7.06 5.20
N GLY A 161 5.17 7.47 6.46
CA GLY A 161 6.20 7.29 7.48
C GLY A 161 6.53 8.60 8.21
N PRO A 162 7.23 8.54 9.36
CA PRO A 162 7.67 9.75 10.05
C PRO A 162 8.51 10.60 9.12
N ALA A 163 8.16 11.87 8.94
CA ALA A 163 8.92 12.76 8.07
C ALA A 163 8.82 14.21 8.54
N ALA A 164 9.97 14.79 8.91
CA ALA A 164 10.18 16.23 8.87
C ALA A 164 11.05 16.54 7.65
N LEU A 165 10.45 17.25 6.69
CA LEU A 165 11.03 17.53 5.39
C LEU A 165 11.40 19.01 5.33
N CYS A 166 12.63 19.30 4.93
CA CYS A 166 13.04 20.62 4.45
C CYS A 166 13.26 20.50 2.94
N PHE A 167 12.74 21.45 2.15
CA PHE A 167 12.78 21.35 0.70
C PHE A 167 13.06 22.69 0.03
N SER A 168 13.60 22.65 -1.19
CA SER A 168 13.73 23.82 -2.04
C SER A 168 13.90 23.47 -3.53
N ASP A 169 13.33 24.31 -4.40
CA ASP A 169 13.62 24.34 -5.85
C ASP A 169 14.61 25.46 -6.25
N GLY A 170 15.26 26.08 -5.26
CA GLY A 170 16.14 27.23 -5.41
C GLY A 170 15.43 28.59 -5.41
N ARG A 171 14.09 28.63 -5.43
CA ARG A 171 13.29 29.85 -5.25
C ARG A 171 12.42 29.77 -4.00
N ILE A 172 11.64 28.70 -3.90
CA ILE A 172 10.84 28.39 -2.72
C ILE A 172 11.72 27.56 -1.79
N VAL A 173 11.75 27.91 -0.51
CA VAL A 173 12.35 27.08 0.55
C VAL A 173 11.30 26.87 1.63
N GLY A 174 11.21 25.68 2.19
CA GLY A 174 10.19 25.43 3.20
C GLY A 174 10.42 24.16 3.99
N ALA A 175 9.46 23.90 4.88
CA ALA A 175 9.38 22.68 5.64
C ALA A 175 7.95 22.12 5.66
N ALA A 176 7.83 20.79 5.70
CA ALA A 176 6.57 20.08 5.82
C ALA A 176 6.71 18.90 6.78
N LEU A 177 5.60 18.51 7.42
CA LEU A 177 5.52 17.29 8.20
C LEU A 177 4.67 16.23 7.51
N ASP A 178 4.97 14.97 7.83
CA ASP A 178 4.12 13.84 7.52
C ASP A 178 2.70 14.00 8.11
N ARG A 179 1.79 13.17 7.62
CA ARG A 179 0.36 13.25 7.93
C ARG A 179 0.01 13.02 9.40
N ASN A 180 0.91 12.41 10.17
CA ASN A 180 0.76 12.12 11.59
C ASN A 180 1.59 13.06 12.47
N GLY A 181 2.49 13.87 11.88
CA GLY A 181 3.34 14.80 12.60
C GLY A 181 4.32 14.09 13.56
N LEU A 182 4.89 12.97 13.13
CA LEU A 182 5.69 12.06 13.96
C LEU A 182 7.10 12.61 14.25
N ARG A 183 7.48 13.73 13.64
CA ARG A 183 8.76 14.40 13.84
C ARG A 183 8.57 15.85 14.27
N PRO A 184 9.44 16.37 15.15
CA PRO A 184 9.33 17.74 15.60
C PRO A 184 9.78 18.70 14.51
N ALA A 185 9.02 19.78 14.32
CA ALA A 185 9.43 20.94 13.52
C ALA A 185 8.93 22.22 14.20
N ARG A 186 9.86 23.02 14.70
CA ARG A 186 9.63 24.31 15.36
C ARG A 186 10.08 25.42 14.43
N TYR A 187 9.35 26.53 14.42
CA TYR A 187 9.75 27.68 13.64
C TYR A 187 9.67 28.98 14.43
N LEU A 188 10.46 29.96 14.00
CA LEU A 188 10.36 31.34 14.43
C LEU A 188 10.51 32.29 13.23
N VAL A 189 9.96 33.48 13.38
CA VAL A 189 10.06 34.57 12.42
C VAL A 189 10.58 35.80 13.16
N THR A 190 11.57 36.48 12.58
CA THR A 190 12.12 37.72 13.14
C THR A 190 11.61 38.97 12.42
N GLU A 191 11.74 40.13 13.07
CA GLU A 191 11.36 41.43 12.52
C GLU A 191 12.11 41.82 11.23
N ASP A 192 13.34 41.33 11.06
CA ASP A 192 14.16 41.52 9.85
C ASP A 192 13.90 40.47 8.76
N GLY A 193 12.88 39.62 8.94
CA GLY A 193 12.41 38.68 7.92
C GLY A 193 13.13 37.33 7.88
N LEU A 194 13.96 36.99 8.87
CA LEU A 194 14.53 35.65 8.99
C LEU A 194 13.45 34.67 9.42
N VAL A 195 13.28 33.61 8.65
CA VAL A 195 12.43 32.46 8.97
C VAL A 195 13.33 31.28 9.26
N LEU A 196 13.28 30.76 10.48
CA LEU A 196 14.07 29.62 10.92
C LEU A 196 13.13 28.45 11.22
N VAL A 197 13.39 27.30 10.60
CA VAL A 197 12.72 26.03 10.95
C VAL A 197 13.78 25.02 11.37
N ALA A 198 13.54 24.32 12.47
CA ALA A 198 14.45 23.31 13.00
C ALA A 198 13.71 22.23 13.78
N SER A 199 14.37 21.08 13.99
CA SER A 199 13.85 20.01 14.83
C SER A 199 13.73 20.41 16.31
N GLU A 200 14.52 21.40 16.75
CA GLU A 200 14.59 21.87 18.13
C GLU A 200 14.63 23.42 18.18
N VAL A 201 14.31 23.98 19.34
CA VAL A 201 14.44 25.42 19.59
C VAL A 201 15.85 25.75 20.09
N GLY A 202 16.31 26.98 19.88
CA GLY A 202 17.59 27.47 20.43
C GLY A 202 18.83 27.10 19.63
N ILE A 203 18.68 26.65 18.37
CA ILE A 203 19.83 26.32 17.50
C ILE A 203 20.66 27.52 17.06
N LEU A 204 20.09 28.73 17.11
CA LEU A 204 20.77 30.00 16.83
C LEU A 204 20.54 30.97 18.00
N PRO A 205 21.55 31.78 18.38
CA PRO A 205 21.44 32.76 19.46
C PRO A 205 20.67 34.01 18.97
N ILE A 206 19.38 33.87 18.69
CA ILE A 206 18.49 34.96 18.27
C ILE A 206 17.88 35.59 19.52
N SER A 207 17.99 36.92 19.62
CA SER A 207 17.43 37.65 20.75
C SER A 207 15.90 37.66 20.72
N GLU A 208 15.27 37.41 21.87
CA GLU A 208 13.81 37.34 22.04
C GLU A 208 13.07 38.59 21.54
N HIS A 209 13.66 39.79 21.71
CA HIS A 209 13.04 41.05 21.26
C HIS A 209 12.89 41.16 19.74
N ARG A 210 13.67 40.40 18.96
CA ARG A 210 13.60 40.39 17.50
C ARG A 210 12.55 39.42 16.96
N ILE A 211 12.00 38.55 17.80
CA ILE A 211 11.12 37.47 17.37
C ILE A 211 9.68 37.97 17.35
N VAL A 212 9.06 37.94 16.18
CA VAL A 212 7.66 38.37 15.97
C VAL A 212 6.69 37.20 16.00
N GLU A 213 7.15 35.98 15.70
CA GLU A 213 6.33 34.78 15.72
C GLU A 213 7.15 33.56 16.16
N LYS A 214 6.55 32.69 17.00
CA LYS A 214 7.05 31.35 17.29
C LYS A 214 5.92 30.36 17.08
N GLY A 215 6.22 29.24 16.42
CA GLY A 215 5.23 28.22 16.15
C GLY A 215 5.84 26.83 16.01
N ARG A 216 4.97 25.89 15.63
CA ARG A 216 5.34 24.52 15.30
C ARG A 216 4.52 24.06 14.10
N LEU A 217 5.09 23.20 13.27
CA LEU A 217 4.31 22.45 12.30
C LEU A 217 3.62 21.30 13.02
N GLY A 218 2.33 21.13 12.74
CA GLY A 218 1.55 19.97 13.15
C GLY A 218 1.44 18.94 12.03
N PRO A 219 0.67 17.86 12.26
CA PRO A 219 0.43 16.82 11.25
C PRO A 219 -0.04 17.40 9.91
N GLY A 220 0.64 17.02 8.82
CA GLY A 220 0.33 17.47 7.46
C GLY A 220 0.48 18.97 7.20
N MET A 221 1.12 19.73 8.10
CA MET A 221 1.33 21.16 7.91
C MET A 221 2.55 21.47 7.07
N ILE A 222 2.46 22.58 6.32
CA ILE A 222 3.54 23.10 5.46
C ILE A 222 3.76 24.59 5.73
N LEU A 223 5.01 25.04 5.66
CA LEU A 223 5.44 26.44 5.75
C LEU A 223 6.52 26.68 4.70
N ALA A 224 6.44 27.78 3.96
CA ALA A 224 7.42 28.09 2.92
C ALA A 224 7.69 29.59 2.79
N VAL A 225 8.84 29.93 2.21
CA VAL A 225 9.25 31.28 1.87
C VAL A 225 9.52 31.34 0.37
N ASP A 226 8.88 32.28 -0.32
CA ASP A 226 9.29 32.66 -1.68
C ASP A 226 10.40 33.70 -1.59
N THR A 227 11.63 33.26 -1.79
CA THR A 227 12.83 34.11 -1.68
C THR A 227 12.90 35.20 -2.74
N THR A 228 12.21 35.03 -3.86
CA THR A 228 12.14 36.06 -4.92
C THR A 228 11.13 37.16 -4.54
N ARG A 229 10.03 36.79 -3.89
CA ARG A 229 8.98 37.75 -3.46
C ARG A 229 9.18 38.29 -2.05
N GLY A 230 10.07 37.68 -1.25
CA GLY A 230 10.22 37.98 0.17
C GLY A 230 8.97 37.65 0.99
N ALA A 231 8.22 36.63 0.60
CA ALA A 231 6.90 36.33 1.17
C ALA A 231 6.92 35.02 1.98
N LEU A 232 6.43 35.07 3.22
CA LEU A 232 6.18 33.90 4.07
C LEU A 232 4.78 33.34 3.77
N LEU A 233 4.74 32.13 3.21
CA LEU A 233 3.54 31.39 2.87
C LEU A 233 3.20 30.41 3.98
N ARG A 234 2.02 30.57 4.59
CA ARG A 234 1.55 29.70 5.68
C ARG A 234 0.70 28.53 5.17
N ASN A 235 0.53 27.51 6.00
CA ASN A 235 -0.17 26.27 5.68
C ASN A 235 -1.51 26.47 4.94
N ALA A 236 -2.43 27.26 5.51
CA ALA A 236 -3.75 27.48 4.92
C ALA A 236 -3.68 28.25 3.58
N GLU A 237 -2.76 29.20 3.47
CA GLU A 237 -2.53 29.97 2.24
C GLU A 237 -2.00 29.08 1.12
N ILE A 238 -0.99 28.25 1.41
CA ILE A 238 -0.40 27.30 0.44
C ILE A 238 -1.47 26.32 -0.06
N LYS A 239 -2.22 25.70 0.86
CA LYS A 239 -3.24 24.70 0.52
C LYS A 239 -4.36 25.33 -0.32
N ARG A 240 -4.87 26.50 0.07
CA ARG A 240 -5.90 27.21 -0.70
C ARG A 240 -5.40 27.65 -2.08
N MET A 241 -4.18 28.17 -2.17
CA MET A 241 -3.56 28.56 -3.44
C MET A 241 -3.48 27.37 -4.40
N LEU A 242 -3.06 26.20 -3.92
CA LEU A 242 -2.96 24.99 -4.74
C LEU A 242 -4.34 24.43 -5.09
N ALA A 243 -5.25 24.38 -4.13
CA ALA A 243 -6.61 23.88 -4.30
C ALA A 243 -7.44 24.68 -5.32
N THR A 244 -7.18 25.97 -5.45
CA THR A 244 -7.90 26.86 -6.39
C THR A 244 -7.21 27.03 -7.75
N ARG A 245 -6.03 26.40 -7.95
CA ARG A 245 -5.27 26.47 -9.22
C ARG A 245 -6.01 25.82 -10.41
N ARG A 246 -6.82 24.80 -10.11
CA ARG A 246 -7.63 24.04 -11.08
C ARG A 246 -8.98 23.71 -10.44
N PRO A 247 -10.03 23.43 -11.24
CA PRO A 247 -11.36 23.13 -10.72
C PRO A 247 -11.46 21.68 -10.23
N TYR A 248 -10.63 21.28 -9.27
CA TYR A 248 -10.55 19.91 -8.75
C TYR A 248 -11.90 19.42 -8.21
N ALA A 249 -12.62 20.25 -7.45
CA ALA A 249 -13.94 19.91 -6.94
C ALA A 249 -14.95 19.59 -8.05
N ARG A 250 -14.86 20.29 -9.19
CA ARG A 250 -15.70 19.99 -10.36
C ARG A 250 -15.30 18.64 -10.98
N TRP A 251 -14.01 18.39 -11.16
CA TRP A 251 -13.52 17.14 -11.77
C TRP A 251 -13.85 15.92 -10.93
N VAL A 252 -13.59 16.00 -9.62
CA VAL A 252 -13.90 14.93 -8.66
C VAL A 252 -15.39 14.65 -8.65
N ARG A 253 -16.26 15.66 -8.49
CA ARG A 253 -17.72 15.47 -8.48
C ARG A 253 -18.25 14.90 -9.80
N ALA A 254 -17.65 15.25 -10.92
CA ALA A 254 -18.11 14.81 -12.24
C ALA A 254 -17.63 13.40 -12.65
N HIS A 255 -16.48 12.95 -12.15
CA HIS A 255 -15.80 11.76 -12.67
C HIS A 255 -15.49 10.67 -11.64
N LEU A 256 -15.32 11.02 -10.36
CA LEU A 256 -14.99 10.05 -9.32
C LEU A 256 -16.27 9.37 -8.83
N VAL A 257 -16.50 8.15 -9.28
CA VAL A 257 -17.69 7.38 -8.91
C VAL A 257 -17.48 6.77 -7.52
N ARG A 258 -18.42 6.99 -6.60
CA ARG A 258 -18.31 6.46 -5.23
C ARG A 258 -19.14 5.19 -5.08
N GLY A 259 -18.51 4.17 -4.51
CA GLY A 259 -19.15 2.91 -4.15
C GLY A 259 -20.31 3.08 -3.18
N PRO A 260 -21.28 2.14 -3.16
CA PRO A 260 -22.33 2.14 -2.17
C PRO A 260 -21.71 2.09 -0.76
N GLY A 261 -22.21 2.91 0.16
CA GLY A 261 -21.78 2.86 1.55
C GLY A 261 -22.26 1.56 2.19
N GLN A 262 -21.33 0.76 2.72
CA GLN A 262 -21.66 -0.52 3.39
C GLN A 262 -22.58 -0.38 4.62
N GLU A 263 -22.82 0.85 5.08
CA GLU A 263 -23.74 1.15 6.19
C GLU A 263 -25.22 1.15 5.76
N ASN A 264 -25.52 1.45 4.49
CA ASN A 264 -26.90 1.56 3.98
C ASN A 264 -27.16 0.69 2.73
N GLY A 265 -26.18 -0.11 2.29
CA GLY A 265 -26.36 -1.05 1.19
C GLY A 265 -27.30 -2.19 1.57
N GLU A 266 -28.33 -2.40 0.74
CA GLU A 266 -29.06 -3.66 0.67
C GLU A 266 -28.05 -4.74 0.29
N LEU A 267 -27.37 -5.39 1.26
CA LEU A 267 -26.63 -6.59 0.89
C LEU A 267 -27.66 -7.59 0.35
N ALA A 268 -27.32 -8.25 -0.75
CA ALA A 268 -28.24 -9.16 -1.41
C ALA A 268 -28.76 -10.20 -0.41
N ARG A 269 -30.09 -10.25 -0.24
CA ARG A 269 -30.77 -11.36 0.42
C ARG A 269 -30.69 -12.54 -0.52
N ASP A 270 -29.95 -13.57 -0.12
CA ASP A 270 -30.08 -14.88 -0.74
C ASP A 270 -31.26 -15.60 -0.08
N ASP A 271 -32.33 -15.77 -0.85
CA ASP A 271 -33.61 -16.39 -0.43
C ASP A 271 -33.57 -17.94 -0.48
N GLY A 272 -32.39 -18.55 -0.66
CA GLY A 272 -32.23 -20.01 -0.64
C GLY A 272 -32.49 -20.65 0.74
N ASP A 273 -32.88 -21.94 0.74
CA ASP A 273 -33.14 -22.79 1.93
C ASP A 273 -31.93 -22.93 2.90
N GLY A 274 -30.75 -22.46 2.47
CA GLY A 274 -29.77 -21.82 3.35
C GLY A 274 -28.98 -22.69 4.33
N ARG A 275 -29.21 -24.01 4.33
CA ARG A 275 -28.31 -24.97 4.97
C ARG A 275 -27.02 -25.10 4.17
N GLU A 276 -25.92 -25.35 4.87
CA GLU A 276 -24.65 -25.69 4.23
C GLU A 276 -24.86 -26.89 3.30
N SER A 277 -24.63 -26.70 2.00
CA SER A 277 -24.81 -27.77 1.02
C SER A 277 -23.58 -28.64 0.93
N ASP A 278 -23.76 -29.91 0.55
CA ASP A 278 -22.67 -30.83 0.23
C ASP A 278 -21.65 -30.21 -0.76
N ALA A 279 -22.13 -29.37 -1.68
CA ALA A 279 -21.28 -28.62 -2.62
C ALA A 279 -20.48 -27.50 -1.94
N SER A 280 -21.04 -26.82 -0.94
CA SER A 280 -20.31 -25.82 -0.14
C SER A 280 -19.20 -26.46 0.68
N VAL A 281 -19.50 -27.55 1.40
CA VAL A 281 -18.50 -28.30 2.19
C VAL A 281 -17.39 -28.83 1.28
N ARG A 282 -17.74 -29.31 0.09
CA ARG A 282 -16.75 -29.76 -0.90
C ARG A 282 -15.80 -28.64 -1.32
N ARG A 283 -16.33 -27.44 -1.61
CA ARG A 283 -15.49 -26.27 -1.95
C ARG A 283 -14.63 -25.85 -0.76
N GLN A 284 -15.19 -25.79 0.45
CA GLN A 284 -14.44 -25.50 1.67
C GLN A 284 -13.24 -26.45 1.83
N ARG A 285 -13.43 -27.76 1.63
CA ARG A 285 -12.32 -28.73 1.66
C ARG A 285 -11.28 -28.46 0.57
N ALA A 286 -11.70 -28.18 -0.65
CA ALA A 286 -10.79 -27.89 -1.76
C ALA A 286 -9.93 -26.63 -1.51
N PHE A 287 -10.47 -25.65 -0.77
CA PHE A 287 -9.77 -24.43 -0.34
C PHE A 287 -9.15 -24.55 1.08
N GLY A 288 -9.06 -25.78 1.62
CA GLY A 288 -8.37 -26.09 2.87
C GLY A 288 -9.04 -25.59 4.14
N TYR A 289 -10.34 -25.30 4.13
CA TYR A 289 -11.07 -24.97 5.36
C TYR A 289 -11.08 -26.16 6.30
N THR A 290 -10.88 -25.86 7.57
CA THR A 290 -10.90 -26.82 8.67
C THR A 290 -12.03 -26.50 9.63
N ILE A 291 -12.33 -27.44 10.52
CA ILE A 291 -13.26 -27.19 11.63
C ILE A 291 -12.74 -26.05 12.51
N GLU A 292 -11.42 -25.95 12.70
CA GLU A 292 -10.82 -24.87 13.47
C GLU A 292 -11.00 -23.51 12.81
N ASP A 293 -10.90 -23.42 11.48
CA ASP A 293 -11.19 -22.16 10.77
C ASP A 293 -12.63 -21.69 11.05
N LEU A 294 -13.59 -22.61 11.07
CA LEU A 294 -14.99 -22.25 11.38
C LEU A 294 -15.16 -21.85 12.85
N ASP A 295 -14.69 -22.69 13.76
CA ASP A 295 -14.96 -22.55 15.20
C ASP A 295 -14.12 -21.46 15.87
N VAL A 296 -12.84 -21.37 15.50
CA VAL A 296 -11.87 -20.47 16.12
C VAL A 296 -11.86 -19.12 15.42
N LEU A 297 -11.91 -19.07 14.08
CA LEU A 297 -11.80 -17.82 13.32
C LEU A 297 -13.16 -17.23 12.96
N LEU A 298 -13.95 -17.93 12.14
CA LEU A 298 -15.16 -17.35 11.55
C LEU A 298 -16.24 -17.09 12.58
N LYS A 299 -16.46 -18.01 13.53
CA LYS A 299 -17.48 -17.89 14.56
C LYS A 299 -17.41 -16.58 15.36
N PRO A 300 -16.29 -16.17 15.98
CA PRO A 300 -16.21 -14.87 16.66
C PRO A 300 -16.34 -13.68 15.68
N MET A 301 -15.76 -13.77 14.47
CA MET A 301 -15.88 -12.70 13.47
C MET A 301 -17.34 -12.46 13.06
N VAL A 302 -18.12 -13.53 12.92
CA VAL A 302 -19.51 -13.52 12.46
C VAL A 302 -20.46 -13.11 13.57
N PHE A 303 -20.37 -13.74 14.75
CA PHE A 303 -21.35 -13.55 15.82
C PHE A 303 -21.01 -12.40 16.76
N GLU A 304 -19.73 -12.10 16.96
CA GLU A 304 -19.29 -11.05 17.90
C GLU A 304 -18.77 -9.79 17.18
N GLY A 305 -18.44 -9.90 15.89
CA GLY A 305 -17.83 -8.80 15.14
C GLY A 305 -16.46 -8.39 15.71
N LYS A 306 -15.73 -9.38 16.23
CA LYS A 306 -14.41 -9.25 16.85
C LYS A 306 -13.47 -10.30 16.29
N GLU A 307 -12.20 -9.93 16.23
CA GLU A 307 -11.15 -10.88 15.88
C GLU A 307 -11.02 -11.97 16.95
N PRO A 308 -10.65 -13.20 16.56
CA PRO A 308 -10.39 -14.26 17.51
C PRO A 308 -9.22 -13.88 18.41
N THR A 309 -9.40 -14.05 19.73
CA THR A 309 -8.34 -13.86 20.71
C THR A 309 -7.88 -15.22 21.23
N GLY A 310 -6.59 -15.51 21.10
CA GLY A 310 -5.95 -16.71 21.63
C GLY A 310 -4.91 -16.38 22.71
N SER A 311 -4.22 -17.40 23.20
CA SER A 311 -3.08 -17.29 24.13
C SER A 311 -2.04 -18.36 23.82
N MET A 312 -0.88 -18.28 24.49
CA MET A 312 0.33 -19.08 24.21
C MET A 312 1.05 -18.71 22.90
N GLY A 313 2.23 -19.28 22.68
CA GLY A 313 2.99 -19.10 21.44
C GLY A 313 2.56 -20.07 20.35
N ASP A 314 2.90 -19.75 19.09
CA ASP A 314 2.80 -20.70 17.98
C ASP A 314 3.94 -21.72 18.10
N ASP A 315 3.60 -22.90 18.58
CA ASP A 315 4.48 -24.05 18.79
C ASP A 315 4.35 -25.11 17.67
N THR A 316 3.63 -24.77 16.58
CA THR A 316 3.55 -25.61 15.39
C THR A 316 4.82 -25.46 14.53
N PRO A 317 5.17 -26.47 13.70
CA PRO A 317 6.25 -26.33 12.74
C PRO A 317 6.04 -25.15 11.79
N LEU A 318 7.15 -24.52 11.35
CA LEU A 318 7.11 -23.61 10.21
C LEU A 318 6.44 -24.31 9.01
N SER A 319 5.71 -23.57 8.18
CA SER A 319 4.90 -24.18 7.10
C SER A 319 5.69 -25.08 6.16
N VAL A 320 6.95 -24.75 5.85
CA VAL A 320 7.86 -25.58 5.04
C VAL A 320 8.24 -26.93 5.69
N LEU A 321 8.08 -27.06 7.00
CA LEU A 321 8.36 -28.27 7.79
C LEU A 321 7.08 -29.02 8.20
N SER A 322 5.90 -28.45 7.94
CA SER A 322 4.62 -29.06 8.29
C SER A 322 4.40 -30.34 7.48
N GLN A 323 3.79 -31.34 8.11
CA GLN A 323 3.38 -32.57 7.45
C GLN A 323 1.96 -32.48 6.89
N LYS A 324 1.23 -31.40 7.21
CA LYS A 324 -0.12 -31.12 6.73
C LYS A 324 -0.04 -30.13 5.56
N PRO A 325 -0.99 -30.15 4.61
CA PRO A 325 -1.05 -29.12 3.58
C PRO A 325 -1.21 -27.74 4.22
N ARG A 326 -0.39 -26.77 3.80
CA ARG A 326 -0.44 -25.39 4.30
C ARG A 326 -0.78 -24.43 3.18
N LEU A 327 -1.64 -23.45 3.46
CA LEU A 327 -1.93 -22.38 2.51
C LEU A 327 -0.70 -21.51 2.29
N LEU A 328 -0.60 -20.95 1.08
CA LEU A 328 0.52 -20.11 0.68
C LEU A 328 0.70 -18.88 1.59
N TYR A 329 -0.39 -18.32 2.13
CA TYR A 329 -0.35 -17.20 3.08
C TYR A 329 0.58 -17.44 4.26
N THR A 330 0.61 -18.67 4.78
CA THR A 330 1.32 -19.00 6.02
C THR A 330 2.85 -18.88 5.91
N TYR A 331 3.38 -18.86 4.69
CA TYR A 331 4.80 -18.65 4.37
C TYR A 331 5.22 -17.18 4.48
N PHE A 332 4.26 -16.25 4.49
CA PHE A 332 4.50 -14.80 4.54
C PHE A 332 4.32 -14.29 5.97
N LYS A 333 5.40 -13.85 6.60
CA LYS A 333 5.34 -13.27 7.94
C LYS A 333 5.23 -11.76 7.84
N GLN A 334 4.22 -11.19 8.51
CA GLN A 334 4.00 -9.75 8.55
C GLN A 334 5.24 -9.06 9.11
N ARG A 335 5.78 -8.09 8.37
CA ARG A 335 6.81 -7.20 8.89
C ARG A 335 6.16 -6.18 9.82
N PHE A 336 6.91 -5.74 10.82
CA PHE A 336 6.48 -4.73 11.76
C PHE A 336 7.65 -3.79 12.09
N ALA A 337 7.32 -2.57 12.48
CA ALA A 337 8.30 -1.55 12.78
C ALA A 337 8.91 -1.78 14.18
N GLN A 338 10.23 -1.57 14.29
CA GLN A 338 10.95 -1.62 15.55
C GLN A 338 12.00 -0.52 15.55
N VAL A 339 11.94 0.38 16.54
CA VAL A 339 12.89 1.49 16.79
C VAL A 339 12.92 2.57 15.71
N THR A 340 13.05 2.22 14.43
CA THR A 340 13.34 3.15 13.32
C THR A 340 12.14 4.04 13.00
N ASN A 341 10.93 3.48 13.05
CA ASN A 341 9.67 4.19 12.99
C ASN A 341 8.66 3.63 14.02
N PRO A 342 7.70 4.45 14.53
CA PRO A 342 6.69 3.98 15.46
C PRO A 342 5.50 3.32 14.73
N PRO A 343 4.86 2.29 15.33
CA PRO A 343 3.53 1.86 14.91
C PRO A 343 2.47 2.92 15.27
N ILE A 344 1.30 2.81 14.64
CA ILE A 344 0.12 3.66 14.90
C ILE A 344 -0.88 2.89 15.78
N ASP A 345 -1.63 3.57 16.65
CA ASP A 345 -2.77 2.98 17.35
C ASP A 345 -4.02 2.97 16.44
N PRO A 346 -4.44 1.82 15.89
CA PRO A 346 -5.53 1.75 14.92
C PRO A 346 -6.92 1.99 15.55
N LEU A 347 -7.00 2.07 16.88
CA LEU A 347 -8.23 2.34 17.62
C LEU A 347 -8.33 3.83 17.98
N ARG A 348 -7.27 4.39 18.57
CA ARG A 348 -7.26 5.79 19.05
C ARG A 348 -6.95 6.79 17.94
N GLU A 349 -6.13 6.40 16.97
CA GLU A 349 -5.69 7.25 15.86
C GLU A 349 -6.39 6.86 14.55
N ARG A 350 -7.57 6.24 14.61
CA ARG A 350 -8.33 5.80 13.43
C ARG A 350 -8.57 6.92 12.40
N LEU A 351 -8.69 8.17 12.85
CA LEU A 351 -8.99 9.32 11.97
C LEU A 351 -7.91 9.59 10.91
N VAL A 352 -6.67 9.19 11.16
CA VAL A 352 -5.60 9.31 10.16
C VAL A 352 -5.54 8.10 9.22
N MET A 353 -6.28 7.02 9.51
CA MET A 353 -6.21 5.80 8.73
C MET A 353 -7.33 5.68 7.70
N SER A 354 -7.06 5.03 6.57
CA SER A 354 -8.04 4.84 5.51
C SER A 354 -7.87 3.47 4.82
N LEU A 355 -8.98 2.75 4.67
CA LEU A 355 -9.09 1.54 3.84
C LEU A 355 -9.65 1.84 2.45
N SER A 356 -9.73 3.11 2.07
CA SER A 356 -10.24 3.47 0.75
C SER A 356 -9.34 2.90 -0.33
N THR A 357 -9.95 2.41 -1.40
CA THR A 357 -9.24 1.94 -2.58
C THR A 357 -9.88 2.49 -3.85
N LEU A 358 -9.11 2.47 -4.93
CA LEU A 358 -9.46 3.05 -6.22
C LEU A 358 -9.37 1.99 -7.31
N ILE A 359 -10.46 1.82 -8.05
CA ILE A 359 -10.60 0.82 -9.11
C ILE A 359 -10.68 1.52 -10.47
N GLY A 360 -9.86 1.07 -11.42
CA GLY A 360 -9.85 1.50 -12.82
C GLY A 360 -8.45 1.84 -13.34
N ALA A 361 -8.40 2.20 -14.61
CA ALA A 361 -7.19 2.67 -15.27
C ALA A 361 -6.77 4.05 -14.71
N ARG A 362 -5.52 4.17 -14.26
CA ARG A 362 -4.96 5.44 -13.77
C ARG A 362 -4.72 6.37 -14.96
N GLY A 363 -5.03 7.65 -14.76
CA GLY A 363 -4.71 8.70 -15.73
C GLY A 363 -3.23 9.07 -15.70
N HIS A 364 -2.81 9.86 -16.68
CA HIS A 364 -1.42 10.30 -16.78
C HIS A 364 -0.99 11.14 -15.55
N TRP A 365 0.03 10.67 -14.84
CA TRP A 365 0.35 11.14 -13.49
C TRP A 365 1.16 12.45 -13.45
N LEU A 366 1.76 12.88 -14.56
CA LEU A 366 2.40 14.19 -14.68
C LEU A 366 1.44 15.31 -15.08
N GLU A 367 0.20 14.98 -15.46
CA GLU A 367 -0.76 15.97 -15.98
C GLU A 367 -1.91 16.26 -15.00
N GLU A 368 -2.42 17.48 -15.05
CA GLU A 368 -3.62 17.91 -14.32
C GLU A 368 -4.83 17.85 -15.28
N SER A 369 -5.57 16.73 -15.30
CA SER A 369 -6.74 16.56 -16.17
C SER A 369 -7.91 15.84 -15.49
N PRO A 370 -9.17 16.14 -15.88
CA PRO A 370 -10.34 15.44 -15.35
C PRO A 370 -10.33 13.92 -15.57
N ALA A 371 -9.54 13.42 -16.52
CA ALA A 371 -9.42 11.99 -16.80
C ALA A 371 -8.79 11.22 -15.62
N ALA A 372 -7.94 11.86 -14.83
CA ALA A 372 -7.29 11.27 -13.66
C ALA A 372 -8.28 10.71 -12.63
N CYS A 373 -9.45 11.35 -12.49
CA CYS A 373 -10.46 10.96 -11.51
C CYS A 373 -11.54 10.01 -12.07
N ARG A 374 -11.40 9.48 -13.30
CA ARG A 374 -12.33 8.50 -13.89
C ARG A 374 -12.13 7.11 -13.27
N LEU A 375 -12.28 7.04 -11.96
CA LEU A 375 -12.05 5.88 -11.12
C LEU A 375 -13.29 5.63 -10.26
N ILE A 376 -13.34 4.42 -9.69
CA ILE A 376 -14.33 4.05 -8.70
C ILE A 376 -13.64 4.06 -7.32
N LYS A 377 -14.11 4.91 -6.40
CA LYS A 377 -13.63 4.94 -5.01
C LYS A 377 -14.51 4.07 -4.12
N LEU A 378 -13.90 3.06 -3.51
CA LEU A 378 -14.53 2.18 -2.52
C LEU A 378 -13.98 2.52 -1.14
N ARG A 379 -14.84 2.45 -0.11
CA ARG A 379 -14.43 2.72 1.29
C ARG A 379 -13.66 1.56 1.93
N SER A 380 -13.86 0.36 1.38
CA SER A 380 -13.32 -0.90 1.87
C SER A 380 -12.82 -1.71 0.67
N PRO A 381 -11.72 -2.46 0.80
CA PRO A 381 -11.30 -3.38 -0.24
C PRO A 381 -12.11 -4.68 -0.25
N ILE A 382 -12.99 -4.91 0.73
CA ILE A 382 -13.75 -6.15 0.86
C ILE A 382 -15.10 -5.97 0.18
N LEU A 383 -15.36 -6.79 -0.83
CA LEU A 383 -16.57 -6.73 -1.63
C LEU A 383 -17.48 -7.90 -1.29
N ASP A 384 -18.75 -7.61 -1.06
CA ASP A 384 -19.82 -8.59 -1.18
C ASP A 384 -20.21 -8.77 -2.66
N GLU A 385 -21.08 -9.75 -2.93
CA GLU A 385 -21.55 -10.07 -4.28
C GLU A 385 -22.21 -8.85 -4.97
N ALA A 386 -23.03 -8.10 -4.23
CA ALA A 386 -23.73 -6.94 -4.76
C ALA A 386 -22.77 -5.78 -5.12
N SER A 387 -21.77 -5.56 -4.28
CA SER A 387 -20.72 -4.56 -4.46
C SER A 387 -19.81 -4.92 -5.61
N LEU A 388 -19.41 -6.20 -5.75
CA LEU A 388 -18.65 -6.67 -6.90
C LEU A 388 -19.46 -6.47 -8.19
N ALA A 389 -20.71 -6.93 -8.23
CA ALA A 389 -21.57 -6.75 -9.40
C ALA A 389 -21.77 -5.26 -9.73
N TRP A 390 -21.89 -4.39 -8.73
CA TRP A 390 -21.96 -2.95 -8.92
C TRP A 390 -20.68 -2.39 -9.55
N VAL A 391 -19.50 -2.76 -9.05
CA VAL A 391 -18.20 -2.35 -9.62
C VAL A 391 -18.08 -2.77 -11.08
N LEU A 392 -18.41 -4.04 -11.39
CA LEU A 392 -18.34 -4.56 -12.76
C LEU A 392 -19.27 -3.81 -13.73
N ARG A 393 -20.45 -3.38 -13.27
CA ARG A 393 -21.35 -2.52 -14.06
C ARG A 393 -20.75 -1.14 -14.32
N GLN A 394 -20.08 -0.53 -13.34
CA GLN A 394 -19.43 0.77 -13.51
C GLN A 394 -18.25 0.74 -14.50
N CYS A 395 -17.63 -0.42 -14.73
CA CYS A 395 -16.57 -0.58 -15.71
C CYS A 395 -17.06 -0.60 -17.16
N ASP A 396 -18.37 -0.64 -17.41
CA ASP A 396 -18.99 -0.52 -18.74
C ASP A 396 -18.40 -1.49 -19.78
N GLY A 397 -18.30 -2.77 -19.39
CA GLY A 397 -17.74 -3.84 -20.22
C GLY A 397 -16.20 -3.86 -20.35
N ARG A 398 -15.49 -2.84 -19.83
CA ARG A 398 -14.02 -2.76 -19.80
C ARG A 398 -13.42 -3.54 -18.63
N TRP A 399 -13.86 -4.78 -18.49
CA TRP A 399 -13.33 -5.73 -17.52
C TRP A 399 -13.28 -7.14 -18.11
N ARG A 400 -12.40 -7.99 -17.55
CA ARG A 400 -12.26 -9.40 -17.94
C ARG A 400 -12.12 -10.30 -16.73
N ARG A 401 -12.89 -11.39 -16.72
CA ARG A 401 -12.70 -12.51 -15.79
C ARG A 401 -11.60 -13.42 -16.32
N LEU A 402 -10.65 -13.77 -15.46
CA LEU A 402 -9.59 -14.73 -15.76
C LEU A 402 -9.66 -15.85 -14.74
N ASP A 403 -9.76 -17.09 -15.21
CA ASP A 403 -9.92 -18.25 -14.34
C ASP A 403 -8.56 -18.69 -13.76
N ALA A 404 -8.40 -18.53 -12.45
CA ALA A 404 -7.22 -18.90 -11.69
C ALA A 404 -7.26 -20.39 -11.31
N VAL A 405 -7.26 -21.26 -12.31
CA VAL A 405 -7.32 -22.73 -12.14
C VAL A 405 -6.34 -23.47 -13.07
N PHE A 406 -6.03 -24.71 -12.72
CA PHE A 406 -5.21 -25.60 -13.56
C PHE A 406 -5.75 -27.05 -13.57
N PRO A 407 -5.55 -27.81 -14.66
CA PRO A 407 -6.02 -29.18 -14.75
C PRO A 407 -5.33 -30.09 -13.72
N VAL A 408 -6.12 -30.91 -13.02
CA VAL A 408 -5.62 -31.91 -12.05
C VAL A 408 -4.77 -32.97 -12.77
N SER A 409 -5.09 -33.27 -14.03
CA SER A 409 -4.36 -34.23 -14.87
C SER A 409 -2.89 -33.85 -15.09
N ASP A 410 -2.55 -32.57 -15.01
CA ASP A 410 -1.20 -32.05 -15.27
C ASP A 410 -0.27 -32.27 -14.07
N GLY A 411 -0.83 -32.73 -12.95
CA GLY A 411 -0.12 -32.97 -11.71
C GLY A 411 0.58 -31.72 -11.16
N PRO A 412 1.58 -31.90 -10.27
CA PRO A 412 2.29 -30.78 -9.66
C PRO A 412 2.99 -29.83 -10.65
N SER A 413 3.42 -30.36 -11.80
CA SER A 413 4.06 -29.58 -12.87
C SER A 413 3.10 -28.62 -13.59
N GLY A 414 1.78 -28.78 -13.45
CA GLY A 414 0.78 -27.96 -14.12
C GLY A 414 0.66 -26.54 -13.58
N LEU A 415 1.08 -26.28 -12.33
CA LEU A 415 0.85 -24.99 -11.67
C LEU A 415 1.62 -23.84 -12.33
N ARG A 416 2.93 -24.00 -12.56
CA ARG A 416 3.77 -22.93 -13.12
C ARG A 416 3.34 -22.52 -14.54
N PRO A 417 3.08 -23.44 -15.48
CA PRO A 417 2.50 -23.10 -16.78
C PRO A 417 1.15 -22.39 -16.68
N ALA A 418 0.28 -22.81 -15.74
CA ALA A 418 -1.01 -22.16 -15.55
C ALA A 418 -0.90 -20.72 -15.03
N VAL A 419 0.04 -20.45 -14.14
CA VAL A 419 0.36 -19.09 -13.69
C VAL A 419 0.88 -18.22 -14.84
N ARG A 420 1.76 -18.76 -15.69
CA ARG A 420 2.27 -18.04 -16.87
C ARG A 420 1.15 -17.72 -17.86
N ARG A 421 0.29 -18.69 -18.16
CA ARG A 421 -0.89 -18.50 -19.00
C ARG A 421 -1.79 -17.39 -18.44
N LEU A 422 -2.03 -17.37 -17.13
CA LEU A 422 -2.83 -16.33 -16.48
C LEU A 422 -2.21 -14.93 -16.66
N CYS A 423 -0.88 -14.82 -16.57
CA CYS A 423 -0.16 -13.56 -16.84
C CYS A 423 -0.30 -13.11 -18.29
N GLU A 424 -0.18 -14.02 -19.26
CA GLU A 424 -0.34 -13.73 -20.70
C GLU A 424 -1.77 -13.31 -21.03
N GLU A 425 -2.77 -13.99 -20.46
CA GLU A 425 -4.18 -13.63 -20.60
C GLU A 425 -4.49 -12.26 -20.00
N ALA A 426 -3.92 -11.95 -18.83
CA ALA A 426 -4.02 -10.65 -18.20
C ALA A 426 -3.41 -9.54 -19.05
N GLU A 427 -2.19 -9.75 -19.56
CA GLU A 427 -1.54 -8.80 -20.47
C GLU A 427 -2.40 -8.54 -21.71
N ARG A 428 -2.87 -9.60 -22.37
CA ARG A 428 -3.72 -9.47 -23.56
C ARG A 428 -5.01 -8.70 -23.24
N ALA A 429 -5.69 -9.05 -22.15
CA ALA A 429 -6.91 -8.38 -21.73
C ALA A 429 -6.72 -6.87 -21.52
N VAL A 430 -5.61 -6.47 -20.87
CA VAL A 430 -5.32 -5.04 -20.65
C VAL A 430 -4.98 -4.33 -21.96
N ARG A 431 -4.21 -4.96 -22.85
CA ARG A 431 -3.94 -4.41 -24.19
C ARG A 431 -5.20 -4.25 -25.05
N GLU A 432 -6.18 -5.12 -24.85
CA GLU A 432 -7.52 -5.04 -25.48
C GLU A 432 -8.45 -4.00 -24.81
N GLY A 433 -7.97 -3.28 -23.78
CA GLY A 433 -8.70 -2.18 -23.14
C GLY A 433 -9.43 -2.54 -21.84
N ALA A 434 -9.19 -3.72 -21.26
CA ALA A 434 -9.70 -4.03 -19.93
C ALA A 434 -9.05 -3.11 -18.88
N SER A 435 -9.89 -2.37 -18.15
CA SER A 435 -9.50 -1.50 -17.03
C SER A 435 -9.61 -2.19 -15.66
N LEU A 436 -10.14 -3.42 -15.65
CA LEU A 436 -10.30 -4.26 -14.47
C LEU A 436 -10.12 -5.73 -14.86
N LEU A 437 -9.26 -6.43 -14.11
CA LEU A 437 -9.07 -7.87 -14.19
C LEU A 437 -9.68 -8.52 -12.94
N LEU A 438 -10.62 -9.43 -13.14
CA LEU A 438 -11.21 -10.24 -12.08
C LEU A 438 -10.56 -11.62 -12.11
N LEU A 439 -9.58 -11.86 -11.24
CA LEU A 439 -8.98 -13.19 -11.08
C LEU A 439 -9.92 -14.02 -10.22
N SER A 440 -10.35 -15.18 -10.73
CA SER A 440 -11.38 -15.97 -10.07
C SER A 440 -11.06 -17.46 -10.02
N ASP A 441 -11.21 -18.06 -8.84
CA ASP A 441 -11.13 -19.51 -8.65
C ASP A 441 -12.51 -20.20 -8.57
N ARG A 442 -13.61 -19.51 -8.92
CA ARG A 442 -14.96 -20.13 -8.96
C ARG A 442 -15.07 -21.33 -9.91
N ALA A 443 -14.14 -21.46 -10.87
CA ALA A 443 -14.11 -22.55 -11.85
C ALA A 443 -13.53 -23.87 -11.29
N VAL A 444 -13.20 -23.94 -10.00
CA VAL A 444 -12.75 -25.17 -9.34
C VAL A 444 -13.86 -26.23 -9.35
N ASP A 445 -13.52 -27.42 -9.83
CA ASP A 445 -14.40 -28.58 -9.92
C ASP A 445 -13.57 -29.88 -9.81
N ALA A 446 -14.14 -31.05 -10.10
CA ALA A 446 -13.46 -32.33 -9.98
C ALA A 446 -12.24 -32.51 -10.91
N GLU A 447 -12.11 -31.70 -11.97
CA GLU A 447 -11.05 -31.80 -12.98
C GLU A 447 -10.05 -30.63 -12.90
N ARG A 448 -10.44 -29.52 -12.24
CA ARG A 448 -9.66 -28.29 -12.15
C ARG A 448 -9.39 -27.90 -10.70
N ALA A 449 -8.11 -27.79 -10.35
CA ALA A 449 -7.65 -27.32 -9.06
C ALA A 449 -7.40 -25.80 -9.06
N PRO A 450 -7.51 -25.11 -7.91
CA PRO A 450 -7.26 -23.67 -7.83
C PRO A 450 -5.77 -23.36 -7.97
N ILE A 451 -5.43 -22.31 -8.72
CA ILE A 451 -4.15 -21.61 -8.51
C ILE A 451 -4.31 -20.85 -7.19
N PRO A 452 -3.43 -21.01 -6.19
CA PRO A 452 -3.50 -20.24 -4.95
C PRO A 452 -3.63 -18.75 -5.26
N MET A 453 -4.67 -18.09 -4.73
CA MET A 453 -5.05 -16.76 -5.21
C MET A 453 -3.95 -15.72 -4.95
N LEU A 454 -3.19 -15.89 -3.86
CA LEU A 454 -2.01 -15.08 -3.58
C LEU A 454 -0.95 -15.17 -4.68
N LEU A 455 -0.70 -16.38 -5.21
CA LEU A 455 0.24 -16.61 -6.30
C LEU A 455 -0.27 -15.98 -7.60
N ALA A 456 -1.56 -16.15 -7.90
CA ALA A 456 -2.20 -15.56 -9.08
C ALA A 456 -2.10 -14.03 -9.08
N VAL A 457 -2.48 -13.39 -7.97
CA VAL A 457 -2.42 -11.92 -7.81
C VAL A 457 -0.99 -11.42 -7.92
N GLY A 458 -0.05 -12.01 -7.19
CA GLY A 458 1.36 -11.60 -7.21
C GLY A 458 1.97 -11.72 -8.61
N ALA A 459 1.77 -12.87 -9.27
CA ALA A 459 2.28 -13.11 -10.62
C ALA A 459 1.75 -12.09 -11.63
N VAL A 460 0.42 -11.87 -11.66
CA VAL A 460 -0.21 -10.91 -12.57
C VAL A 460 0.24 -9.48 -12.25
N HIS A 461 0.30 -9.09 -10.97
CA HIS A 461 0.74 -7.76 -10.56
C HIS A 461 2.15 -7.45 -11.05
N HIS A 462 3.12 -8.32 -10.78
CA HIS A 462 4.51 -8.11 -11.17
C HIS A 462 4.71 -8.25 -12.68
N HIS A 463 3.98 -9.14 -13.35
CA HIS A 463 3.99 -9.25 -14.81
C HIS A 463 3.55 -7.95 -15.48
N LEU A 464 2.41 -7.41 -15.04
CA LEU A 464 1.88 -6.14 -15.55
C LEU A 464 2.80 -4.95 -15.24
N ILE A 465 3.57 -4.98 -14.14
CA ILE A 465 4.60 -3.95 -13.90
C ILE A 465 5.72 -4.07 -14.93
N ARG A 466 6.25 -5.29 -15.15
CA ARG A 466 7.36 -5.53 -16.08
C ARG A 466 7.03 -5.14 -17.52
N CYS A 467 5.79 -5.33 -17.95
CA CYS A 467 5.36 -4.94 -19.31
C CYS A 467 4.74 -3.53 -19.39
N GLY A 468 4.78 -2.73 -18.31
CA GLY A 468 4.32 -1.34 -18.31
C GLY A 468 2.80 -1.16 -18.37
N LEU A 469 2.03 -2.16 -17.94
CA LEU A 469 0.57 -2.18 -18.03
C LEU A 469 -0.15 -2.06 -16.67
N ARG A 470 0.56 -2.14 -15.53
CA ARG A 470 -0.09 -2.23 -14.21
C ARG A 470 -0.93 -1.01 -13.86
N LEU A 471 -0.63 0.18 -14.39
CA LEU A 471 -1.48 1.38 -14.19
C LEU A 471 -2.74 1.38 -15.04
N ARG A 472 -2.80 0.56 -16.10
CA ARG A 472 -3.93 0.54 -17.03
C ARG A 472 -5.09 -0.33 -16.54
N ALA A 473 -4.90 -1.16 -15.51
CA ALA A 473 -5.97 -1.96 -14.93
C ALA A 473 -5.84 -2.19 -13.42
N SER A 474 -6.96 -2.28 -12.73
CA SER A 474 -7.05 -2.81 -11.36
C SER A 474 -7.19 -4.34 -11.37
N VAL A 475 -6.74 -5.00 -10.30
CA VAL A 475 -6.86 -6.45 -10.12
C VAL A 475 -7.79 -6.72 -8.94
N ILE A 476 -8.89 -7.44 -9.14
CA ILE A 476 -9.78 -7.90 -8.08
C ILE A 476 -9.61 -9.41 -7.93
N ALA A 477 -9.46 -9.88 -6.69
CA ALA A 477 -9.41 -11.29 -6.37
C ALA A 477 -10.81 -11.76 -5.93
N GLU A 478 -11.44 -12.61 -6.75
CA GLU A 478 -12.65 -13.36 -6.36
C GLU A 478 -12.20 -14.77 -5.96
N SER A 479 -12.23 -15.07 -4.66
CA SER A 479 -11.60 -16.29 -4.18
C SER A 479 -12.36 -17.00 -3.07
N GLY A 480 -12.33 -18.33 -3.14
CA GLY A 480 -12.77 -19.20 -2.06
C GLY A 480 -11.74 -19.37 -0.95
N GLU A 481 -10.48 -18.95 -1.13
CA GLU A 481 -9.38 -19.17 -0.18
C GLU A 481 -9.31 -18.17 1.01
N PRO A 482 -9.46 -16.84 0.83
CA PRO A 482 -9.25 -15.86 1.90
C PRO A 482 -10.38 -15.88 2.93
N ARG A 483 -10.01 -15.96 4.23
CA ARG A 483 -10.98 -16.09 5.33
C ARG A 483 -10.59 -15.37 6.63
N GLU A 484 -9.31 -15.08 6.84
CA GLU A 484 -8.78 -14.35 7.99
C GLU A 484 -8.01 -13.08 7.56
N GLU A 485 -7.83 -12.11 8.46
CA GLU A 485 -7.26 -10.79 8.12
C GLU A 485 -5.89 -10.85 7.43
N HIS A 486 -5.08 -11.86 7.76
CA HIS A 486 -3.75 -12.04 7.16
C HIS A 486 -3.82 -12.42 5.67
N HIS A 487 -4.82 -13.20 5.26
CA HIS A 487 -5.02 -13.56 3.86
C HIS A 487 -5.31 -12.30 3.02
N PHE A 488 -6.21 -11.44 3.53
CA PHE A 488 -6.54 -10.17 2.87
C PHE A 488 -5.34 -9.23 2.83
N ALA A 489 -4.59 -9.13 3.92
CA ALA A 489 -3.37 -8.32 3.96
C ALA A 489 -2.34 -8.78 2.92
N CYS A 490 -2.13 -10.09 2.75
CA CYS A 490 -1.24 -10.60 1.71
C CYS A 490 -1.74 -10.23 0.31
N LEU A 491 -3.00 -10.54 -0.02
CA LEU A 491 -3.57 -10.24 -1.33
C LEU A 491 -3.44 -8.75 -1.69
N LEU A 492 -3.76 -7.85 -0.75
CA LEU A 492 -3.61 -6.40 -0.95
C LEU A 492 -2.14 -5.99 -1.09
N GLY A 493 -1.28 -6.49 -0.19
CA GLY A 493 0.15 -6.18 -0.18
C GLY A 493 0.90 -6.68 -1.43
N TYR A 494 0.35 -7.67 -2.14
CA TYR A 494 0.89 -8.21 -3.39
C TYR A 494 0.15 -7.76 -4.66
N GLY A 495 -0.77 -6.80 -4.53
CA GLY A 495 -1.26 -6.03 -5.68
C GLY A 495 -2.75 -6.15 -6.01
N ALA A 496 -3.55 -6.85 -5.20
CA ALA A 496 -5.01 -6.78 -5.31
C ALA A 496 -5.51 -5.38 -4.94
N SER A 497 -6.41 -4.85 -5.76
CA SER A 497 -7.12 -3.61 -5.50
C SER A 497 -8.32 -3.83 -4.57
N ALA A 498 -9.02 -4.96 -4.72
CA ALA A 498 -10.13 -5.38 -3.86
C ALA A 498 -10.26 -6.91 -3.86
N ILE A 499 -10.99 -7.45 -2.89
CA ILE A 499 -11.14 -8.89 -2.66
C ILE A 499 -12.62 -9.20 -2.44
N HIS A 500 -13.15 -10.15 -3.20
CA HIS A 500 -14.45 -10.76 -2.98
C HIS A 500 -14.28 -12.19 -2.42
N PRO A 501 -14.37 -12.38 -1.10
CA PRO A 501 -14.15 -13.67 -0.44
C PRO A 501 -15.43 -14.52 -0.45
N TYR A 502 -15.88 -14.93 -1.63
CA TYR A 502 -17.23 -15.48 -1.81
C TYR A 502 -17.53 -16.66 -0.88
N LEU A 503 -16.58 -17.60 -0.72
CA LEU A 503 -16.82 -18.81 0.08
C LEU A 503 -16.87 -18.52 1.58
N ALA A 504 -16.04 -17.59 2.07
CA ALA A 504 -16.08 -17.18 3.47
C ALA A 504 -17.40 -16.46 3.80
N MET A 505 -17.91 -15.64 2.87
CA MET A 505 -19.21 -14.98 3.02
C MET A 505 -20.38 -15.98 2.97
N GLU A 506 -20.38 -16.91 2.01
CA GLU A 506 -21.37 -18.00 1.93
C GLU A 506 -21.36 -18.83 3.23
N THR A 507 -20.17 -19.14 3.75
CA THR A 507 -20.00 -19.87 5.03
C THR A 507 -20.54 -19.08 6.21
N ALA A 508 -20.23 -17.78 6.31
CA ALA A 508 -20.74 -16.90 7.37
C ALA A 508 -22.28 -16.82 7.38
N GLN A 509 -22.90 -16.71 6.20
CA GLN A 509 -24.35 -16.71 6.06
C GLN A 509 -24.97 -18.06 6.48
N ALA A 510 -24.38 -19.18 6.07
CA ALA A 510 -24.83 -20.51 6.48
C ALA A 510 -24.78 -20.68 8.01
N MET A 511 -23.67 -20.29 8.64
CA MET A 511 -23.50 -20.29 10.11
C MET A 511 -24.57 -19.43 10.81
N ALA A 512 -24.88 -18.26 10.25
CA ALA A 512 -25.90 -17.38 10.80
C ALA A 512 -27.30 -18.02 10.75
N ARG A 513 -27.67 -18.59 9.60
CA ARG A 513 -28.95 -19.28 9.41
C ARG A 513 -29.10 -20.48 10.35
N GLU A 514 -28.06 -21.29 10.53
CA GLU A 514 -28.07 -22.43 11.46
C GLU A 514 -28.36 -22.00 12.90
N ARG A 515 -27.86 -20.83 13.32
CA ARG A 515 -28.08 -20.27 14.66
C ARG A 515 -29.32 -19.38 14.78
N GLY A 516 -30.07 -19.17 13.70
CA GLY A 516 -31.22 -18.26 13.67
C GLY A 516 -30.84 -16.78 13.84
N VAL A 517 -29.63 -16.39 13.43
CA VAL A 517 -29.14 -14.99 13.41
C VAL A 517 -29.36 -14.41 12.01
N ASP A 518 -29.61 -13.10 11.91
CA ASP A 518 -29.74 -12.41 10.62
C ASP A 518 -28.43 -12.55 9.79
N PRO A 519 -28.47 -13.18 8.60
CA PRO A 519 -27.30 -13.32 7.73
C PRO A 519 -26.69 -11.97 7.33
N LEU A 520 -27.50 -10.91 7.29
CA LEU A 520 -27.05 -9.57 6.95
C LEU A 520 -26.15 -8.99 8.03
N GLU A 521 -26.55 -9.15 9.29
CA GLU A 521 -25.78 -8.72 10.45
C GLU A 521 -24.48 -9.51 10.57
N ALA A 522 -24.55 -10.82 10.34
CA ALA A 522 -23.40 -11.71 10.30
C ALA A 522 -22.34 -11.27 9.27
N LEU A 523 -22.76 -10.94 8.04
CA LEU A 523 -21.84 -10.43 7.01
C LEU A 523 -21.23 -9.07 7.39
N ARG A 524 -22.04 -8.15 7.93
CA ARG A 524 -21.54 -6.84 8.40
C ARG A 524 -20.51 -7.00 9.52
N ASN A 525 -20.76 -7.91 10.45
CA ASN A 525 -19.82 -8.24 11.53
C ASN A 525 -18.52 -8.83 10.99
N TYR A 526 -18.62 -9.76 10.04
CA TYR A 526 -17.46 -10.37 9.38
C TYR A 526 -16.59 -9.32 8.67
N VAL A 527 -17.20 -8.52 7.78
CA VAL A 527 -16.49 -7.46 7.03
C VAL A 527 -15.86 -6.44 8.00
N ARG A 528 -16.61 -5.96 8.99
CA ARG A 528 -16.09 -5.00 9.98
C ARG A 528 -14.92 -5.56 10.78
N THR A 529 -14.93 -6.86 11.08
CA THR A 529 -13.82 -7.53 11.76
C THR A 529 -12.57 -7.53 10.90
N LEU A 530 -12.70 -7.91 9.62
CA LEU A 530 -11.59 -7.90 8.68
C LEU A 530 -11.04 -6.49 8.46
N GLU A 531 -11.89 -5.47 8.36
CA GLU A 531 -11.45 -4.07 8.25
C GLU A 531 -10.62 -3.63 9.46
N LYS A 532 -11.07 -3.96 10.68
CA LYS A 532 -10.27 -3.69 11.89
C LYS A 532 -8.96 -4.47 11.88
N GLY A 533 -8.97 -5.72 11.42
CA GLY A 533 -7.78 -6.56 11.27
C GLY A 533 -6.77 -5.97 10.27
N LEU A 534 -7.24 -5.45 9.13
CA LEU A 534 -6.41 -4.77 8.13
C LEU A 534 -5.76 -3.50 8.69
N LEU A 535 -6.55 -2.65 9.35
CA LEU A 535 -6.02 -1.46 10.04
C LEU A 535 -4.95 -1.86 11.08
N LYS A 536 -5.21 -2.89 11.89
CA LYS A 536 -4.24 -3.44 12.85
C LYS A 536 -2.96 -3.89 12.17
N ILE A 537 -3.04 -4.62 11.05
CA ILE A 537 -1.85 -5.11 10.33
C ILE A 537 -1.04 -3.95 9.75
N MET A 538 -1.69 -2.99 9.09
CA MET A 538 -1.03 -1.81 8.53
C MET A 538 -0.34 -0.98 9.62
N SER A 539 -1.01 -0.80 10.76
CA SER A 539 -0.50 0.02 11.85
C SER A 539 0.75 -0.55 12.52
N LYS A 540 0.99 -1.87 12.45
CA LYS A 540 2.23 -2.51 12.92
C LYS A 540 3.50 -1.96 12.25
N MET A 541 3.39 -1.51 11.00
CA MET A 541 4.47 -0.85 10.27
C MET A 541 4.35 0.69 10.31
N GLY A 542 3.32 1.23 10.97
CA GLY A 542 3.01 2.66 11.00
C GLY A 542 2.41 3.17 9.68
N ILE A 543 1.78 2.30 8.89
CA ILE A 543 1.16 2.67 7.60
C ILE A 543 -0.28 3.08 7.85
N SER A 544 -0.67 4.25 7.33
CA SER A 544 -1.97 4.85 7.59
C SER A 544 -2.99 4.57 6.48
N VAL A 545 -2.54 4.50 5.22
CA VAL A 545 -3.44 4.44 4.04
C VAL A 545 -3.24 3.13 3.28
N LEU A 546 -4.35 2.48 2.93
CA LEU A 546 -4.33 1.23 2.18
C LEU A 546 -3.67 1.37 0.81
N LEU A 547 -3.86 2.50 0.12
CA LEU A 547 -3.23 2.76 -1.18
C LEU A 547 -1.70 2.63 -1.13
N SER A 548 -1.06 3.06 -0.04
CA SER A 548 0.39 2.90 0.14
C SER A 548 0.79 1.49 0.60
N TYR A 549 -0.14 0.74 1.19
CA TYR A 549 0.08 -0.67 1.57
C TYR A 549 -0.06 -1.60 0.35
N GLN A 550 -0.92 -1.26 -0.60
CA GLN A 550 -1.16 -2.05 -1.81
C GLN A 550 0.11 -2.15 -2.65
N GLY A 551 0.56 -3.38 -2.92
CA GLY A 551 1.81 -3.64 -3.64
C GLY A 551 3.09 -3.36 -2.85
N ALA A 552 3.00 -3.02 -1.55
CA ALA A 552 4.16 -2.69 -0.73
C ALA A 552 4.89 -3.89 -0.13
N GLN A 553 4.31 -5.08 -0.20
CA GLN A 553 4.96 -6.33 0.22
C GLN A 553 5.53 -6.24 1.65
N ILE A 554 4.71 -5.84 2.63
CA ILE A 554 5.11 -5.70 4.05
C ILE A 554 5.19 -7.08 4.73
N PHE A 555 5.95 -7.97 4.10
CA PHE A 555 6.09 -9.37 4.45
C PHE A 555 7.53 -9.84 4.25
N GLU A 556 7.88 -10.91 4.97
CA GLU A 556 9.05 -11.74 4.70
C GLU A 556 8.59 -13.16 4.39
N ALA A 557 9.11 -13.74 3.31
CA ALA A 557 8.79 -15.11 2.92
C ALA A 557 9.80 -16.08 3.54
N ILE A 558 9.31 -17.08 4.26
CA ILE A 558 10.15 -18.11 4.89
C ILE A 558 9.83 -19.46 4.26
N GLY A 559 10.82 -20.07 3.60
CA GLY A 559 10.69 -21.43 3.06
C GLY A 559 10.03 -21.50 1.69
N LEU A 560 10.08 -20.43 0.89
CA LEU A 560 9.68 -20.43 -0.52
C LEU A 560 10.91 -20.46 -1.43
N ALA A 561 10.84 -21.19 -2.54
CA ALA A 561 11.91 -21.22 -3.52
C ALA A 561 12.15 -19.82 -4.13
N ARG A 562 13.42 -19.52 -4.39
CA ARG A 562 13.85 -18.19 -4.85
C ARG A 562 13.25 -17.81 -6.20
N ASP A 563 13.15 -18.76 -7.12
CA ASP A 563 12.58 -18.54 -8.46
C ASP A 563 11.09 -18.19 -8.40
N LEU A 564 10.33 -18.85 -7.52
CA LEU A 564 8.93 -18.52 -7.25
C LEU A 564 8.79 -17.10 -6.68
N VAL A 565 9.64 -16.71 -5.73
CA VAL A 565 9.65 -15.35 -5.17
C VAL A 565 10.05 -14.31 -6.21
N GLU A 566 11.06 -14.58 -7.03
CA GLU A 566 11.52 -13.66 -8.07
C GLU A 566 10.47 -13.46 -9.18
N GLU A 567 9.73 -14.52 -9.57
CA GLU A 567 8.69 -14.44 -10.60
C GLU A 567 7.40 -13.75 -10.10
N CYS A 568 6.91 -14.14 -8.91
CA CYS A 568 5.57 -13.79 -8.42
C CYS A 568 5.54 -12.77 -7.29
N PHE A 569 6.64 -12.55 -6.58
CA PHE A 569 6.70 -11.72 -5.37
C PHE A 569 7.96 -10.85 -5.35
N THR A 570 8.39 -10.40 -6.53
CA THR A 570 9.69 -9.73 -6.77
C THR A 570 9.94 -8.62 -5.75
N GLY A 571 11.07 -8.68 -5.05
CA GLY A 571 11.43 -7.72 -3.99
C GLY A 571 11.12 -8.19 -2.56
N THR A 572 10.38 -9.28 -2.39
CA THR A 572 10.14 -9.87 -1.06
C THR A 572 11.41 -10.53 -0.53
N PRO A 573 11.87 -10.21 0.70
CA PRO A 573 12.95 -10.94 1.33
C PRO A 573 12.59 -12.41 1.52
N SER A 574 13.43 -13.32 1.03
CA SER A 574 13.34 -14.74 1.31
C SER A 574 14.73 -15.33 1.54
N ARG A 575 15.16 -15.30 2.80
CA ARG A 575 16.53 -15.66 3.20
C ARG A 575 16.78 -17.18 3.19
N ILE A 576 15.71 -17.95 3.36
CA ILE A 576 15.73 -19.41 3.40
C ILE A 576 14.82 -19.89 2.27
N GLY A 577 15.43 -20.50 1.25
CA GLY A 577 14.71 -21.14 0.16
C GLY A 577 13.90 -22.35 0.65
N GLY A 578 12.99 -22.86 -0.17
CA GLY A 578 12.22 -24.04 0.19
C GLY A 578 11.28 -24.50 -0.92
N VAL A 579 9.99 -24.46 -0.64
CA VAL A 579 8.92 -25.03 -1.48
C VAL A 579 8.89 -24.36 -2.85
N SER A 580 8.99 -25.16 -3.91
CA SER A 580 8.87 -24.73 -5.31
C SER A 580 7.41 -24.68 -5.75
N TYR A 581 7.15 -24.31 -7.01
CA TYR A 581 5.81 -24.41 -7.62
C TYR A 581 5.23 -25.82 -7.48
N GLU A 582 6.03 -26.85 -7.72
CA GLU A 582 5.60 -28.25 -7.61
C GLU A 582 5.23 -28.61 -6.18
N GLY A 583 5.96 -28.10 -5.19
CA GLY A 583 5.64 -28.32 -3.78
C GLY A 583 4.31 -27.65 -3.38
N VAL A 584 4.09 -26.40 -3.82
CA VAL A 584 2.80 -25.72 -3.62
C VAL A 584 1.66 -26.47 -4.31
N ALA A 585 1.89 -26.92 -5.55
CA ALA A 585 0.91 -27.66 -6.32
C ALA A 585 0.56 -29.01 -5.68
N GLN A 586 1.52 -29.70 -5.06
CA GLN A 586 1.27 -30.95 -4.34
C GLN A 586 0.28 -30.75 -3.20
N ASP A 587 0.45 -29.70 -2.40
CA ASP A 587 -0.48 -29.41 -1.29
C ASP A 587 -1.88 -29.03 -1.79
N VAL A 588 -1.96 -28.23 -2.85
CA VAL A 588 -3.24 -27.91 -3.51
C VAL A 588 -3.93 -29.18 -4.02
N LEU A 589 -3.20 -30.06 -4.71
CA LEU A 589 -3.76 -31.30 -5.27
C LEU A 589 -4.19 -32.29 -4.18
N ARG A 590 -3.50 -32.32 -3.03
CA ARG A 590 -3.91 -33.13 -1.87
C ARG A 590 -5.25 -32.65 -1.30
N LEU A 591 -5.42 -31.33 -1.11
CA LEU A 591 -6.67 -30.74 -0.64
C LEU A 591 -7.81 -30.98 -1.63
N HIS A 592 -7.52 -30.81 -2.92
CA HIS A 592 -8.45 -31.07 -4.01
C HIS A 592 -8.89 -32.54 -4.06
N GLU A 593 -7.95 -33.48 -4.00
CA GLU A 593 -8.23 -34.91 -3.99
C GLU A 593 -9.11 -35.28 -2.78
N ALA A 594 -8.78 -34.77 -1.59
CA ALA A 594 -9.56 -35.01 -0.39
C ALA A 594 -11.01 -34.54 -0.55
N ALA A 595 -11.22 -33.39 -1.21
CA ALA A 595 -12.54 -32.82 -1.47
C ALA A 595 -13.35 -33.58 -2.54
N PHE A 596 -12.73 -33.98 -3.65
CA PHE A 596 -13.47 -34.51 -4.81
C PHE A 596 -13.52 -36.05 -4.88
N ARG A 597 -12.53 -36.77 -4.34
CA ARG A 597 -12.50 -38.25 -4.39
C ARG A 597 -13.15 -38.95 -3.21
N THR A 598 -13.38 -38.25 -2.11
CA THR A 598 -13.96 -38.84 -0.89
C THR A 598 -15.48 -38.65 -0.87
N ALA A 599 -16.23 -39.73 -0.55
CA ALA A 599 -17.69 -39.66 -0.40
C ALA A 599 -18.13 -38.96 0.90
N ALA A 600 -17.30 -38.99 1.95
CA ALA A 600 -17.56 -38.32 3.21
C ALA A 600 -17.28 -36.81 3.11
N LEU A 601 -18.28 -35.98 3.41
CA LEU A 601 -18.19 -34.53 3.41
C LEU A 601 -18.15 -34.01 4.85
N ARG A 602 -16.94 -34.00 5.42
CA ARG A 602 -16.67 -33.38 6.72
C ARG A 602 -15.35 -32.62 6.64
N LEU A 603 -15.33 -31.41 7.21
CA LEU A 603 -14.09 -30.66 7.35
C LEU A 603 -13.12 -31.37 8.29
N GLU A 604 -11.84 -31.24 8.01
CA GLU A 604 -10.79 -31.85 8.81
C GLU A 604 -10.45 -30.96 10.01
N ASP A 605 -10.00 -31.56 11.10
CA ASP A 605 -9.47 -30.86 12.28
C ASP A 605 -7.97 -31.17 12.32
N HIS A 606 -7.17 -30.29 11.73
CA HIS A 606 -5.74 -30.49 11.64
C HIS A 606 -5.02 -30.16 12.95
N GLY A 607 -5.65 -29.49 13.91
CA GLY A 607 -5.02 -29.08 15.15
C GLY A 607 -3.93 -28.04 14.92
N PHE A 608 -4.21 -26.98 14.15
CA PHE A 608 -3.24 -25.89 13.93
C PHE A 608 -3.24 -24.85 15.05
N TYR A 609 -4.39 -24.63 15.70
CA TYR A 609 -4.50 -23.65 16.80
C TYR A 609 -4.42 -24.32 18.18
N ARG A 610 -4.65 -25.63 18.23
CA ARG A 610 -4.59 -26.43 19.46
C ARG A 610 -4.16 -27.85 19.16
N PHE A 611 -3.41 -28.44 20.09
CA PHE A 611 -2.98 -29.82 19.97
C PHE A 611 -4.14 -30.81 19.78
N ARG A 612 -4.01 -31.65 18.76
CA ARG A 612 -4.84 -32.83 18.52
C ARG A 612 -3.96 -34.05 18.37
N ARG A 613 -4.35 -35.18 18.98
CA ARG A 613 -3.55 -36.42 18.98
C ARG A 613 -3.17 -36.94 17.58
N GLN A 614 -3.97 -36.65 16.55
CA GLN A 614 -3.74 -37.05 15.16
C GLN A 614 -3.53 -35.84 14.22
N GLY A 615 -3.41 -34.64 14.80
CA GLY A 615 -3.26 -33.38 14.10
C GLY A 615 -1.81 -33.04 13.76
N GLU A 616 -1.54 -31.75 13.63
CA GLU A 616 -0.23 -31.16 13.52
C GLU A 616 0.58 -31.42 14.79
N GLN A 617 1.90 -31.44 14.63
CA GLN A 617 2.79 -31.54 15.78
C GLN A 617 2.82 -30.22 16.56
N HIS A 618 2.91 -30.34 17.88
CA HIS A 618 3.13 -29.24 18.83
C HIS A 618 4.29 -29.65 19.76
N ALA A 619 5.04 -28.66 20.26
CA ALA A 619 6.29 -28.86 20.99
C ALA A 619 6.12 -29.34 22.45
#